data_AF-A0A382EXP1-F1
#
_entry.id   AF-A0A382EXP1-F1
#
_cell.length_a   1.000
_cell.length_b   1.000
_cell.length_c   1.000
_cell.angle_alpha   90.00
_cell.angle_beta   90.00
_cell.angle_gamma   90.00
#
_symmetry.space_group_name_H-M   'P 1'
#
loop_
_entity.id
_entity.type
_entity.pdbx_description
1 polymer ?
#
loop_
_entity_poly.entity_id
_entity_poly.type
_entity_poly.pdbx_seq_one_letter_code
_entity_poly.pdbx_strand_id
1 'polypeptide(L)'
;VTGHTGFKGSWLTLWLNQLGARVTGYSDEVPGSPPVFDLLGLETRIDHRLGDIRDRGCLAGVLDEVRPDMVFHLAARALVLRSHVDPVGTFETNTMGM
;
A
#
# COMPACT_ATOMS: atom_id res chain seq x y z
N VAL A 1 -5.43 1.04 3.18
CA VAL A 1 -4.98 0.04 2.18
C VAL A 1 -3.47 0.13 2.09
N THR A 2 -2.74 -0.89 2.54
CA THR A 2 -1.28 -0.93 2.33
C THR A 2 -0.99 -1.41 0.91
N GLY A 3 0.03 -0.89 0.23
CA GLY A 3 0.31 -1.22 -1.18
C GLY A 3 -0.72 -0.67 -2.17
N HIS A 4 -1.39 0.44 -1.82
CA HIS A 4 -2.46 1.06 -2.61
C HIS A 4 -1.98 1.64 -3.96
N THR A 5 -0.68 1.91 -4.11
CA THR A 5 -0.09 2.43 -5.37
C THR A 5 0.17 1.33 -6.40
N GLY A 6 0.19 0.06 -5.98
CA GLY A 6 0.33 -1.09 -6.87
C GLY A 6 -0.95 -1.40 -7.63
N PHE A 7 -0.86 -2.24 -8.67
CA PHE A 7 -1.98 -2.55 -9.58
C PHE A 7 -3.29 -2.91 -8.87
N LYS A 8 -3.27 -3.94 -8.01
CA LYS A 8 -4.47 -4.37 -7.25
C LYS A 8 -4.91 -3.32 -6.23
N GLY A 9 -3.93 -2.70 -5.57
CA GLY A 9 -4.17 -1.67 -4.56
C GLY A 9 -4.90 -0.47 -5.13
N SER A 10 -4.53 -0.02 -6.32
CA SER A 10 -5.15 1.14 -6.98
C SER A 10 -6.60 0.85 -7.36
N TRP A 11 -6.88 -0.31 -7.94
CA TRP A 11 -8.25 -0.72 -8.27
C TRP A 11 -9.14 -0.88 -7.04
N LEU A 12 -8.65 -1.56 -5.99
CA LEU A 12 -9.40 -1.70 -4.74
C LEU A 12 -9.69 -0.33 -4.11
N THR A 13 -8.69 0.55 -4.10
CA THR A 13 -8.82 1.88 -3.52
C THR A 13 -9.83 2.74 -4.26
N LEU A 14 -9.81 2.71 -5.60
CA LEU A 14 -10.83 3.37 -6.42
C LEU A 14 -12.23 2.86 -6.08
N TRP A 15 -12.38 1.54 -5.99
CA TRP A 15 -13.68 0.92 -5.73
C TRP A 15 -14.21 1.29 -4.34
N LEU A 16 -13.39 1.19 -3.29
CA LEU A 16 -13.76 1.61 -1.94
C LEU A 16 -14.16 3.08 -1.89
N ASN A 17 -13.38 3.96 -2.54
CA ASN A 17 -13.70 5.39 -2.61
C ASN A 17 -15.03 5.65 -3.35
N GLN A 18 -15.31 4.95 -4.44
CA GLN A 18 -16.60 5.05 -5.16
C GLN A 18 -17.80 4.55 -4.35
N LEU A 19 -17.58 3.57 -3.48
CA LEU A 19 -18.59 3.08 -2.54
C LEU A 19 -18.81 4.02 -1.34
N GLY A 20 -18.10 5.16 -1.28
CA GLY A 20 -18.24 6.17 -0.22
C GLY A 20 -17.40 5.90 1.02
N ALA A 21 -16.47 4.94 0.97
CA ALA A 21 -15.53 4.72 2.07
C ALA A 21 -14.50 5.85 2.13
N ARG A 22 -14.13 6.27 3.35
CA ARG A 22 -12.95 7.12 3.57
C ARG A 22 -11.71 6.24 3.55
N VAL A 23 -10.88 6.38 2.51
CA VAL A 23 -9.71 5.54 2.31
C VAL A 23 -8.42 6.28 2.67
N THR A 24 -7.60 5.66 3.51
CA THR A 24 -6.18 6.02 3.66
C THR A 24 -5.31 4.95 2.98
N GLY A 25 -4.42 5.37 2.10
CA GLY A 25 -3.43 4.54 1.43
C GLY A 25 -2.05 4.68 2.08
N TYR A 26 -1.30 3.57 2.19
CA TYR A 26 0.08 3.55 2.68
C TYR A 26 0.96 2.67 1.79
N SER A 27 1.94 3.24 1.09
CA SER A 27 2.87 2.49 0.22
C SER A 27 4.26 3.11 0.25
N ASP A 28 5.30 2.34 -0.04
CA ASP A 28 6.69 2.80 -0.07
C ASP A 28 7.00 3.68 -1.28
N GLU A 29 6.42 3.36 -2.44
CA GLU A 29 6.61 4.11 -3.69
C GLU A 29 5.36 4.07 -4.58
N VAL A 30 5.39 4.76 -5.72
CA VAL A 30 4.39 4.66 -6.80
C VAL A 30 5.02 3.94 -8.00
N PRO A 31 4.81 2.62 -8.16
CA PRO A 31 5.48 1.84 -9.19
C PRO A 31 4.78 1.92 -10.55
N GLY A 32 5.56 1.98 -11.64
CA GLY A 32 5.08 1.85 -13.03
C GLY A 32 5.37 3.07 -13.92
N SER A 33 5.11 2.93 -15.22
CA SER A 33 5.19 4.04 -16.18
C SER A 33 4.25 3.80 -17.37
N PRO A 34 3.06 4.45 -17.41
CA PRO A 34 2.47 5.26 -16.34
C PRO A 34 1.93 4.40 -15.19
N PRO A 35 1.95 4.88 -13.94
CA PRO A 35 1.33 4.17 -12.82
C PRO A 35 -0.20 4.13 -12.95
N VAL A 36 -0.82 3.00 -12.63
CA VAL A 36 -2.29 2.90 -12.59
C VAL A 36 -2.88 3.85 -11.54
N PHE A 37 -2.18 4.02 -10.41
CA PHE A 37 -2.52 4.97 -9.36
C PHE A 37 -2.72 6.40 -9.91
N ASP A 38 -1.78 6.88 -10.72
CA ASP A 38 -1.79 8.21 -11.33
C ASP A 38 -2.90 8.34 -12.38
N LEU A 39 -3.04 7.33 -13.25
CA LEU A 39 -4.08 7.32 -14.29
C LEU A 39 -5.50 7.41 -13.72
N LEU A 40 -5.70 6.86 -12.51
CA LEU A 40 -6.96 6.92 -11.79
C LEU A 40 -7.13 8.22 -10.97
N GLY A 41 -6.11 9.07 -10.91
CA GLY A 41 -6.10 10.32 -10.16
C GLY A 41 -6.34 10.11 -8.68
N LEU A 42 -5.82 9.02 -8.11
CA LEU A 42 -6.12 8.63 -6.72
C LEU A 42 -5.43 9.53 -5.70
N GLU A 43 -4.30 10.16 -6.05
CA GLU A 43 -3.56 11.08 -5.17
C GLU A 43 -4.45 12.16 -4.54
N THR A 44 -5.40 12.70 -5.31
CA THR A 44 -6.29 13.78 -4.86
C THR A 44 -7.64 13.28 -4.32
N ARG A 45 -7.89 11.98 -4.36
CA ARG A 45 -9.19 11.37 -3.99
C ARG A 45 -9.17 10.71 -2.62
N ILE A 46 -8.00 10.35 -2.12
CA ILE A 46 -7.83 9.61 -0.87
C ILE A 46 -6.79 10.30 0.02
N ASP A 47 -6.70 9.88 1.28
CA ASP A 47 -5.54 10.21 2.12
C ASP A 47 -4.35 9.35 1.67
N HIS A 48 -3.50 9.90 0.79
CA HIS A 48 -2.33 9.24 0.25
C HIS A 48 -1.11 9.46 1.14
N ARG A 49 -0.58 8.37 1.73
CA ARG A 49 0.64 8.40 2.52
C ARG A 49 1.73 7.53 1.92
N LEU A 50 2.96 8.01 1.99
CA LEU A 50 4.15 7.26 1.63
C LEU A 50 4.89 6.81 2.89
N GLY A 51 5.37 5.58 2.87
CA GLY A 51 6.19 5.02 3.95
C GLY A 51 6.43 3.52 3.78
N ASP A 52 7.51 3.04 4.39
CA ASP A 52 7.89 1.63 4.34
C ASP A 52 7.09 0.83 5.38
N ILE A 53 6.40 -0.22 4.92
CA ILE A 53 5.62 -1.10 5.78
C ILE A 53 6.46 -1.82 6.85
N ARG A 54 7.78 -1.92 6.64
CA ARG A 54 8.73 -2.51 7.60
C ARG A 54 9.05 -1.56 8.76
N ASP A 55 8.81 -0.25 8.60
CA ASP A 55 8.91 0.71 9.69
C ASP A 55 7.64 0.63 10.56
N ARG A 56 7.72 -0.22 11.58
CA ARG A 56 6.63 -0.44 12.54
C ARG A 56 6.24 0.82 13.29
N GLY A 57 7.19 1.71 13.57
CA GLY A 57 6.91 2.95 14.30
C GLY A 57 6.08 3.91 13.46
N CYS A 58 6.48 4.13 12.21
CA CYS A 58 5.73 4.94 11.27
C CYS A 58 4.36 4.34 10.97
N LEU A 59 4.27 3.03 10.72
CA LEU A 59 3.00 2.36 10.46
C LEU A 59 2.05 2.44 11.66
N ALA A 60 2.54 2.20 12.87
CA ALA A 60 1.75 2.31 14.09
C ALA A 60 1.21 3.74 14.28
N GLY A 61 2.05 4.77 14.06
CA GLY A 61 1.62 6.16 14.11
C GLY A 61 0.50 6.48 13.12
N VAL A 62 0.58 5.95 11.89
CA VAL A 62 -0.48 6.12 10.89
C VAL A 62 -1.76 5.40 11.31
N LEU A 63 -1.66 4.18 11.84
CA LEU A 63 -2.83 3.42 12.31
C LEU A 63 -3.52 4.12 13.49
N ASP A 64 -2.75 4.64 14.44
CA ASP A 64 -3.26 5.36 15.61
C ASP A 64 -3.92 6.69 15.23
N GLU A 65 -3.40 7.39 14.23
CA GLU A 65 -3.98 8.63 13.71
C GLU A 65 -5.27 8.36 12.93
N VAL A 66 -5.24 7.40 12.01
CA VAL A 66 -6.34 7.13 11.07
C VAL A 66 -7.50 6.40 11.77
N ARG A 67 -7.17 5.50 12.70
CA ARG A 67 -8.09 4.58 13.40
C ARG A 67 -9.05 3.88 12.42
N PRO A 68 -8.51 3.04 11.51
CA PRO A 68 -9.32 2.41 10.47
C PRO A 68 -10.26 1.35 11.04
N ASP A 69 -11.49 1.29 10.52
CA ASP A 69 -12.44 0.19 10.82
C ASP A 69 -11.98 -1.15 10.19
N MET A 70 -11.23 -1.08 9.09
CA MET A 70 -10.73 -2.23 8.35
C MET A 70 -9.40 -1.93 7.67
N VAL A 71 -8.49 -2.91 7.69
CA VAL A 71 -7.20 -2.85 7.00
C VAL A 71 -7.15 -3.91 5.90
N PHE A 72 -6.97 -3.46 4.65
CA PHE A 72 -6.55 -4.31 3.55
C PHE A 72 -5.04 -4.23 3.40
N HIS A 73 -4.36 -5.35 3.65
CA HIS A 73 -2.91 -5.44 3.54
C HIS A 73 -2.50 -6.01 2.17
N LEU A 74 -2.04 -5.15 1.26
CA LEU A 74 -1.58 -5.53 -0.09
C LEU A 74 -0.13 -5.12 -0.37
N ALA A 75 0.56 -4.52 0.61
CA ALA A 75 1.99 -4.26 0.53
C ALA A 75 2.75 -5.59 0.49
N ALA A 76 3.29 -5.93 -0.68
CA ALA A 76 4.06 -7.15 -0.89
C ALA A 76 5.03 -6.94 -2.04
N ARG A 77 6.21 -7.59 -2.00
CA ARG A 77 7.13 -7.58 -3.14
C ARG A 77 6.68 -8.64 -4.14
N ALA A 78 6.11 -8.20 -5.27
CA ALA A 78 5.43 -9.08 -6.23
C ALA A 78 6.35 -9.93 -7.16
N LEU A 79 7.68 -9.81 -7.07
CA LEU A 79 8.61 -10.42 -8.03
C LEU A 79 9.29 -11.68 -7.48
N VAL A 80 8.85 -12.85 -7.95
CA VAL A 80 9.44 -14.19 -7.71
C VAL A 80 10.92 -14.28 -8.17
N LEU A 81 11.38 -13.41 -9.07
CA LEU A 81 12.80 -13.33 -9.42
C LEU A 81 13.65 -12.57 -8.39
N ARG A 82 13.08 -11.60 -7.65
CA ARG A 82 13.82 -10.86 -6.61
C ARG A 82 13.98 -11.65 -5.32
N SER A 83 13.10 -12.61 -5.03
CA SER A 83 13.25 -13.52 -3.89
C SER A 83 14.47 -14.43 -3.99
N HIS A 84 15.05 -14.61 -5.19
CA HIS A 84 16.33 -15.30 -5.36
C HIS A 84 17.56 -14.42 -5.06
N VAL A 85 17.39 -13.09 -5.11
CA VAL A 85 18.49 -12.12 -4.93
C VAL A 85 18.48 -11.52 -3.51
N ASP A 86 17.29 -11.30 -2.94
CA ASP A 86 17.10 -10.79 -1.59
C ASP A 86 15.94 -11.55 -0.88
N PRO A 87 16.18 -12.81 -0.50
CA PRO A 87 15.18 -13.65 0.15
C PRO A 87 14.74 -13.09 1.52
N VAL A 88 15.65 -12.45 2.26
CA VAL A 88 15.36 -11.88 3.59
C VAL A 88 14.44 -10.68 3.47
N GLY A 89 14.75 -9.72 2.61
CA GLY A 89 13.89 -8.55 2.40
C GLY A 89 12.52 -8.92 1.83
N THR A 90 12.42 -9.97 0.98
CA THR A 90 11.13 -10.50 0.54
C THR A 90 10.33 -11.15 1.68
N PHE A 91 10.98 -11.93 2.54
CA PHE A 91 10.31 -12.56 3.68
C PHE A 91 9.85 -11.53 4.72
N GLU A 92 10.67 -10.51 4.99
CA GLU A 92 10.29 -9.41 5.90
C GLU A 92 9.06 -8.65 5.40
N THR A 93 9.02 -8.26 4.12
CA THR A 93 7.83 -7.57 3.57
C THR A 93 6.60 -8.48 3.58
N ASN A 94 6.74 -9.77 3.25
CA ASN A 94 5.59 -10.67 3.08
C ASN A 94 5.12 -11.35 4.38
N THR A 95 5.94 -11.36 5.44
CA THR A 95 5.65 -12.13 6.67
C THR A 95 5.75 -11.31 7.94
N MET A 96 6.61 -10.29 8.01
CA MET A 96 6.76 -9.42 9.20
C MET A 96 5.88 -8.16 9.17
N GLY A 97 5.19 -7.91 8.04
CA GLY A 97 4.22 -6.82 7.86
C GLY A 97 2.79 -7.13 8.32
N MET A 98 2.57 -8.27 9.00
CA MET A 98 1.31 -8.56 9.71
C MET A 98 1.22 -7.83 11.04
#